data_AF-A0A7C5LSY7-F1
#
_entry.id   AF-A0A7C5LSY7-F1
#
_cell.length_a   1.000
_cell.length_b   1.000
_cell.length_c   1.000
_cell.angle_alpha   90.00
_cell.angle_beta   90.00
_cell.angle_gamma   90.00
#
_symmetry.space_group_name_H-M   'P 1'
#
loop_
_entity.id
_entity.type
_entity.pdbx_description
1 polymer ?
#
loop_
_entity_poly.entity_id
_entity_poly.type
_entity_poly.pdbx_seq_one_letter_code
_entity_poly.pdbx_strand_id
1 'polypeptide(L)'
;MAQRVTARSTTDLVLRVLREAHRPLTVEEILAGVQKLAPVHSANPKNTMRKAISQMFLVQPTADGRYAYLPYLLQDNRFRHPIERGALQRDSFLLEPEIVTALWPATFEIAKRRDDRPAFLLLEGRQEAEALRVYREVEGWGMQADPEFWSWLESLNPHTGDELIFTVVNAEERRYAVNFARKAERDEHRIAERNLMIGDQMEAILKAAHDAVILSSLAVRLIGIGSYRDPVPPDPLRVIIARDSRFVDAGLDMVALADRWAGYPPEPVDVRRLVGATVSGAAGEEEEL
;
A
#
# COMPACT_ATOMS: atom_id res chain seq x y z
N MET A 1 -11.22 -39.02 -5.13
CA MET A 1 -12.12 -37.88 -4.85
C MET A 1 -11.74 -36.74 -5.77
N ALA A 2 -12.54 -36.47 -6.79
CA ALA A 2 -12.28 -35.40 -7.76
C ALA A 2 -12.59 -34.04 -7.11
N GLN A 3 -11.56 -33.22 -6.89
CA GLN A 3 -11.75 -31.81 -6.55
C GLN A 3 -12.55 -31.15 -7.67
N ARG A 4 -13.72 -30.60 -7.33
CA ARG A 4 -14.46 -29.69 -8.21
C ARG A 4 -13.50 -28.57 -8.60
N VAL A 5 -13.08 -28.56 -9.86
CA VAL A 5 -12.38 -27.42 -10.46
C VAL A 5 -13.42 -26.30 -10.56
N THR A 6 -13.50 -25.47 -9.53
CA THR A 6 -14.25 -24.20 -9.60
C THR A 6 -13.68 -23.40 -10.76
N ALA A 7 -14.56 -22.89 -11.63
CA ALA A 7 -14.17 -22.02 -12.73
C ALA A 7 -13.33 -20.85 -12.17
N ARG A 8 -12.01 -20.89 -12.38
CA ARG A 8 -11.11 -19.85 -11.87
C ARG A 8 -11.39 -18.57 -12.65
N SER A 9 -11.63 -17.46 -11.95
CA SER A 9 -11.86 -16.18 -12.63
C SER A 9 -10.62 -15.78 -13.43
N THR A 10 -10.78 -14.98 -14.48
CA THR A 10 -9.65 -14.49 -15.28
C THR A 10 -8.58 -13.81 -14.42
N THR A 11 -8.99 -13.06 -13.39
CA THR A 11 -8.09 -12.46 -12.40
C THR A 11 -7.27 -13.50 -11.63
N ASP A 12 -7.86 -14.64 -11.25
CA ASP A 12 -7.14 -15.72 -10.55
C ASP A 12 -6.12 -16.40 -11.47
N LEU A 13 -6.45 -16.55 -12.75
CA LEU A 13 -5.53 -17.10 -13.75
C LEU A 13 -4.36 -16.14 -14.03
N VAL A 14 -4.64 -14.85 -14.19
CA VAL A 14 -3.60 -13.81 -14.38
C VAL A 14 -2.64 -13.79 -13.19
N LEU A 15 -3.18 -13.76 -11.96
CA LEU A 15 -2.36 -13.74 -10.76
C LEU A 15 -1.48 -15.00 -10.66
N ARG A 16 -2.04 -16.18 -10.98
CA ARG A 16 -1.27 -17.43 -11.02
C ARG A 16 -0.11 -17.37 -12.00
N VAL A 17 -0.36 -16.90 -13.23
CA VAL A 17 0.68 -16.77 -14.27
C VAL A 17 1.80 -15.84 -13.81
N LEU A 18 1.46 -14.70 -13.21
CA LEU A 18 2.46 -13.74 -12.72
C LEU A 18 3.26 -14.27 -11.53
N ARG A 19 2.61 -15.01 -10.62
CA ARG A 19 3.26 -15.65 -9.48
C ARG A 19 4.23 -16.75 -9.93
N GLU A 20 3.83 -17.60 -10.86
CA GLU A 20 4.69 -18.67 -11.38
C GLU A 20 5.84 -18.14 -12.26
N ALA A 21 5.72 -16.94 -12.83
CA ALA A 21 6.72 -16.40 -13.75
C ALA A 21 7.98 -15.86 -13.05
N HIS A 22 7.89 -15.46 -11.77
CA HIS A 22 8.97 -14.82 -11.01
C HIS A 22 9.67 -13.62 -11.71
N ARG A 23 9.02 -13.02 -12.71
CA ARG A 23 9.52 -11.88 -13.49
C ARG A 23 8.37 -11.04 -14.04
N PRO A 24 8.61 -9.75 -14.35
CA PRO A 24 7.63 -8.93 -15.06
C PRO A 24 7.31 -9.48 -16.46
N LEU A 25 6.02 -9.46 -16.81
CA LEU A 25 5.46 -9.93 -18.07
C LEU A 25 4.71 -8.82 -18.81
N THR A 26 4.76 -8.85 -20.13
CA THR A 26 3.88 -8.06 -21.00
C THR A 26 2.44 -8.60 -20.98
N VAL A 27 1.47 -7.81 -21.45
CA VAL A 27 0.06 -8.26 -21.57
C VAL A 27 -0.05 -9.49 -22.48
N GLU A 28 0.76 -9.53 -23.54
CA GLU A 28 0.84 -10.64 -24.49
C GLU A 28 1.37 -11.92 -23.82
N GLU A 29 2.44 -11.83 -23.05
CA GLU A 29 2.97 -12.98 -22.29
C GLU A 29 1.97 -13.48 -21.24
N ILE A 30 1.28 -12.56 -20.54
CA ILE A 30 0.22 -12.92 -19.58
C ILE A 30 -0.90 -13.66 -20.29
N LEU A 31 -1.39 -13.15 -21.42
CA LEU A 31 -2.44 -13.79 -22.20
C LEU A 31 -2.01 -15.19 -22.65
N ALA A 32 -0.79 -15.35 -23.16
CA ALA A 32 -0.27 -16.64 -23.58
C ALA A 32 -0.17 -17.63 -22.40
N GLY A 33 0.24 -17.16 -21.23
CA GLY A 33 0.24 -17.95 -19.99
C GLY A 33 -1.16 -18.39 -19.57
N VAL A 34 -2.13 -17.47 -19.59
CA VAL A 34 -3.53 -17.76 -19.24
C VAL A 34 -4.13 -18.77 -20.22
N GLN A 35 -3.89 -18.64 -21.52
CA GLN A 35 -4.38 -19.58 -22.54
C GLN A 35 -3.88 -21.01 -22.36
N LYS A 36 -2.66 -21.19 -21.79
CA LYS A 36 -2.15 -22.53 -21.44
C LYS A 36 -2.90 -23.16 -20.26
N LEU A 37 -3.47 -22.34 -19.37
CA LEU A 37 -4.21 -22.79 -18.19
C LEU A 37 -5.69 -23.01 -18.48
N ALA A 38 -6.30 -22.10 -19.26
CA ALA A 38 -7.70 -22.18 -19.66
C ALA A 38 -7.93 -21.38 -20.96
N PRO A 39 -8.77 -21.88 -21.89
CA PRO A 39 -9.15 -21.11 -23.08
C PRO A 39 -9.79 -19.75 -22.74
N VAL A 40 -9.39 -18.70 -23.46
CA VAL A 40 -9.95 -17.34 -23.32
C VAL A 40 -10.83 -17.05 -24.54
N HIS A 41 -12.15 -17.01 -24.34
CA HIS A 41 -13.14 -16.83 -25.42
C HIS A 41 -13.58 -15.37 -25.65
N SER A 42 -12.82 -14.40 -25.14
CA SER A 42 -13.14 -12.97 -25.31
C SER A 42 -12.93 -12.52 -26.75
N ALA A 43 -13.82 -11.66 -27.26
CA ALA A 43 -13.64 -10.98 -28.55
C ALA A 43 -12.41 -10.05 -28.56
N ASN A 44 -12.00 -9.53 -27.39
CA ASN A 44 -10.76 -8.77 -27.23
C ASN A 44 -9.97 -9.26 -26.01
N PRO A 45 -9.20 -10.37 -26.16
CA PRO A 45 -8.50 -11.00 -25.06
C PRO A 45 -7.48 -10.07 -24.37
N LYS A 46 -6.78 -9.22 -25.13
CA LYS A 46 -5.81 -8.28 -24.56
C LYS A 46 -6.48 -7.24 -23.64
N ASN A 47 -7.63 -6.70 -24.04
CA ASN A 47 -8.38 -5.79 -23.18
C ASN A 47 -8.93 -6.49 -21.94
N THR A 48 -9.38 -7.75 -22.08
CA THR A 48 -9.78 -8.58 -20.94
C THR A 48 -8.64 -8.76 -19.93
N MET A 49 -7.40 -9.00 -20.40
CA MET A 49 -6.24 -9.07 -19.51
C MET A 49 -5.99 -7.73 -18.80
N ARG A 50 -5.98 -6.61 -19.53
CA ARG A 50 -5.78 -5.27 -18.94
C ARG A 50 -6.81 -4.96 -17.85
N LYS A 51 -8.09 -5.25 -18.11
CA LYS A 51 -9.16 -5.09 -17.12
C LYS A 51 -8.99 -6.00 -15.91
N ALA A 52 -8.55 -7.25 -16.11
CA ALA A 52 -8.26 -8.15 -15.00
C ALA A 52 -7.09 -7.64 -14.15
N ILE A 53 -6.03 -7.15 -14.80
CA ILE A 53 -4.85 -6.57 -14.14
C ILE A 53 -5.24 -5.33 -13.31
N SER A 54 -6.02 -4.40 -13.89
CA SER A 54 -6.39 -3.15 -13.21
C SER A 54 -7.29 -3.35 -11.98
N GLN A 55 -7.83 -4.56 -11.78
CA GLN A 55 -8.68 -4.91 -10.63
C GLN A 55 -7.91 -5.52 -9.46
N MET A 56 -6.59 -5.74 -9.59
CA MET A 56 -5.79 -6.42 -8.57
C MET A 56 -4.76 -5.46 -7.97
N PHE A 57 -4.76 -5.36 -6.64
CA PHE A 57 -3.75 -4.61 -5.91
C PHE A 57 -2.40 -5.35 -5.92
N LEU A 58 -2.43 -6.68 -5.95
CA LEU A 58 -1.24 -7.53 -5.99
C LEU A 58 -0.50 -7.55 -7.34
N VAL A 59 -1.00 -6.85 -8.36
CA VAL A 59 -0.35 -6.77 -9.67
C VAL A 59 -0.08 -5.32 -10.00
N GLN A 60 1.19 -4.98 -10.16
CA GLN A 60 1.60 -3.60 -10.44
C GLN A 60 2.34 -3.49 -11.76
N PRO A 61 2.18 -2.34 -12.45
CA PRO A 61 3.01 -2.02 -13.59
C PRO A 61 4.45 -1.72 -13.13
N THR A 62 5.41 -2.04 -13.99
CA THR A 62 6.82 -1.64 -13.88
C THR A 62 7.10 -0.40 -14.74
N ALA A 63 8.24 0.24 -14.52
CA ALA A 63 8.63 1.44 -15.29
C ALA A 63 8.72 1.21 -16.81
N ASP A 64 9.00 -0.01 -17.25
CA ASP A 64 9.06 -0.40 -18.67
C ASP A 64 7.71 -0.88 -19.23
N GLY A 65 6.61 -0.69 -18.50
CA GLY A 65 5.25 -1.00 -18.96
C GLY A 65 4.87 -2.49 -18.92
N ARG A 66 5.67 -3.32 -18.24
CA ARG A 66 5.31 -4.72 -17.91
C ARG A 66 4.51 -4.76 -16.62
N TYR A 67 4.05 -5.95 -16.23
CA TYR A 67 3.32 -6.19 -14.99
C TYR A 67 3.94 -7.33 -14.22
N ALA A 68 3.99 -7.20 -12.90
CA ALA A 68 4.52 -8.25 -12.03
C ALA A 68 3.69 -8.41 -10.77
N TYR A 69 3.88 -9.57 -10.14
CA TYR A 69 3.34 -9.87 -8.82
C TYR A 69 4.06 -9.04 -7.76
N LEU A 70 3.31 -8.29 -6.95
CA LEU A 70 3.81 -7.28 -6.04
C LEU A 70 4.90 -7.79 -5.07
N PRO A 71 4.79 -8.98 -4.44
CA PRO A 71 5.87 -9.53 -3.61
C PRO A 71 7.24 -9.63 -4.30
N TYR A 72 7.30 -9.89 -5.61
CA TYR A 72 8.57 -9.92 -6.33
C TYR A 72 9.11 -8.53 -6.67
N LEU A 73 8.22 -7.54 -6.79
CA LEU A 73 8.61 -6.14 -6.97
C LEU A 73 9.19 -5.54 -5.70
N LEU A 74 8.69 -6.00 -4.54
CA LEU A 74 9.08 -5.56 -3.20
C LEU A 74 10.50 -5.96 -2.80
N GLN A 75 11.08 -6.99 -3.41
CA GLN A 75 12.45 -7.42 -3.12
C GLN A 75 13.44 -6.24 -3.12
N ASP A 76 14.27 -6.16 -2.07
CA ASP A 76 15.30 -5.14 -1.86
C ASP A 76 14.80 -3.69 -1.71
N ASN A 77 13.49 -3.48 -1.61
CA ASN A 77 12.96 -2.15 -1.28
C ASN A 77 13.24 -1.82 0.18
N ARG A 78 13.51 -0.54 0.45
CA ARG A 78 13.81 0.02 1.76
C ARG A 78 12.81 1.10 2.11
N PHE A 79 12.29 1.05 3.33
CA PHE A 79 11.30 1.99 3.85
C PHE A 79 11.77 2.54 5.19
N ARG A 80 11.51 3.84 5.41
CA ARG A 80 11.89 4.55 6.62
C ARG A 80 10.66 4.73 7.51
N HIS A 81 10.82 4.43 8.79
CA HIS A 81 9.80 4.65 9.81
C HIS A 81 10.37 5.47 10.97
N PRO A 82 9.98 6.75 11.11
CA PRO A 82 10.37 7.57 12.24
C PRO A 82 9.80 7.04 13.55
N ILE A 83 10.63 6.97 14.59
CA ILE A 83 10.20 6.56 15.93
C ILE A 83 9.59 7.76 16.66
N GLU A 84 8.36 7.58 17.09
CA GLU A 84 7.66 8.52 17.95
C GLU A 84 7.65 8.03 19.41
N ARG A 85 7.77 8.97 20.36
CA ARG A 85 7.78 8.64 21.80
C ARG A 85 6.53 7.87 22.24
N GLY A 86 5.37 8.21 21.68
CA GLY A 86 4.10 7.56 22.02
C GLY A 86 3.99 6.11 21.54
N ALA A 87 4.81 5.68 20.58
CA ALA A 87 4.82 4.31 20.07
C ALA A 87 5.52 3.35 21.03
N LEU A 88 6.65 3.79 21.61
CA LEU A 88 7.44 3.02 22.57
C LEU A 88 6.66 2.72 23.87
N GLN A 89 5.73 3.58 24.26
CA GLN A 89 4.91 3.37 25.46
C GLN A 89 3.75 2.38 25.23
N ARG A 90 3.41 2.12 23.97
CA ARG A 90 2.21 1.37 23.57
C ARG A 90 2.54 0.06 22.87
N ASP A 91 3.82 -0.30 22.79
CA ASP A 91 4.34 -1.46 22.06
C ASP A 91 3.68 -1.61 20.69
N SER A 92 3.54 -0.49 19.99
CA SER A 92 2.88 -0.45 18.70
C SER A 92 3.26 0.78 17.89
N PHE A 93 3.51 0.57 16.61
CA PHE A 93 3.78 1.62 15.64
C PHE A 93 2.59 1.81 14.70
N LEU A 94 2.21 3.07 14.45
CA LEU A 94 1.37 3.43 13.30
C LEU A 94 2.25 3.43 12.05
N LEU A 95 1.78 2.82 10.97
CA LEU A 95 2.60 2.59 9.79
C LEU A 95 2.05 3.37 8.60
N GLU A 96 2.97 3.96 7.85
CA GLU A 96 2.65 4.61 6.59
C GLU A 96 2.28 3.56 5.52
N PRO A 97 1.43 3.92 4.53
CA PRO A 97 0.87 2.95 3.59
C PRO A 97 1.91 2.16 2.81
N GLU A 98 3.08 2.73 2.52
CA GLU A 98 4.20 2.04 1.87
C GLU A 98 4.76 0.89 2.71
N ILE A 99 4.89 1.07 4.03
CA ILE A 99 5.37 0.01 4.94
C ILE A 99 4.29 -1.05 5.10
N VAL A 100 3.03 -0.66 5.28
CA VAL A 100 1.90 -1.62 5.33
C VAL A 100 1.84 -2.46 4.06
N THR A 101 2.03 -1.82 2.90
CA THR A 101 2.06 -2.48 1.60
C THR A 101 3.27 -3.40 1.44
N ALA A 102 4.40 -3.11 2.09
CA ALA A 102 5.59 -3.94 2.05
C ALA A 102 5.48 -5.17 2.96
N LEU A 103 5.05 -4.97 4.22
CA LEU A 103 4.90 -6.02 5.23
C LEU A 103 3.71 -6.93 4.93
N TRP A 104 2.61 -6.34 4.46
CA TRP A 104 1.38 -7.05 4.11
C TRP A 104 0.83 -6.64 2.74
N PRO A 105 1.51 -7.01 1.62
CA PRO A 105 1.07 -6.71 0.24
C PRO A 105 -0.38 -7.06 -0.13
N ALA A 106 -1.05 -7.95 0.62
CA ALA A 106 -2.45 -8.32 0.38
C ALA A 106 -3.46 -7.52 1.22
N THR A 107 -3.03 -6.51 1.99
CA THR A 107 -3.90 -5.72 2.89
C THR A 107 -5.08 -5.10 2.16
N PHE A 108 -4.83 -4.49 1.00
CA PHE A 108 -5.83 -3.76 0.22
C PHE A 108 -6.49 -4.62 -0.87
N GLU A 109 -6.30 -5.94 -0.83
CA GLU A 109 -7.00 -6.86 -1.73
C GLU A 109 -8.43 -7.15 -1.30
N ILE A 110 -9.20 -7.68 -2.25
CA ILE A 110 -10.51 -8.26 -1.98
C ILE A 110 -10.38 -9.43 -0.99
N ALA A 111 -11.42 -9.67 -0.18
CA ALA A 111 -11.40 -10.64 0.92
C ALA A 111 -10.84 -12.02 0.53
N LYS A 112 -11.20 -12.55 -0.66
CA LYS A 112 -10.72 -13.87 -1.12
C LYS A 112 -9.21 -13.98 -1.38
N ARG A 113 -8.49 -12.86 -1.45
CA ARG A 113 -7.04 -12.79 -1.70
C ARG A 113 -6.26 -12.21 -0.53
N ARG A 114 -6.94 -11.83 0.55
CA ARG A 114 -6.27 -11.32 1.75
C ARG A 114 -5.43 -12.43 2.37
N ASP A 115 -4.34 -12.00 2.96
CA ASP A 115 -3.39 -12.84 3.67
C ASP A 115 -3.08 -12.12 4.97
N ASP A 116 -3.46 -12.74 6.08
CA ASP A 116 -3.34 -12.19 7.43
C ASP A 116 -2.18 -12.85 8.19
N ARG A 117 -1.31 -13.59 7.49
CA ARG A 117 -0.08 -14.12 8.09
C ARG A 117 0.77 -12.97 8.67
N PRO A 118 1.47 -13.22 9.78
CA PRO A 118 2.38 -12.25 10.37
C PRO A 118 3.53 -11.89 9.43
N ALA A 119 4.14 -10.74 9.70
CA ALA A 119 5.46 -10.39 9.20
C ALA A 119 6.52 -10.90 10.19
N PHE A 120 7.68 -11.31 9.68
CA PHE A 120 8.82 -11.74 10.47
C PHE A 120 9.97 -10.76 10.30
N LEU A 121 10.39 -10.16 11.41
CA LEU A 121 11.37 -9.09 11.48
C LEU A 121 12.72 -9.66 11.90
N LEU A 122 13.68 -9.65 10.99
CA LEU A 122 15.07 -10.03 11.24
C LEU A 122 15.78 -8.85 11.90
N LEU A 123 16.03 -8.97 13.20
CA LEU A 123 16.64 -7.94 14.03
C LEU A 123 18.16 -8.08 13.99
N GLU A 124 18.87 -6.95 13.85
CA GLU A 124 20.33 -6.96 13.75
C GLU A 124 20.96 -7.68 14.96
N GLY A 125 21.71 -8.75 14.67
CA GLY A 125 22.43 -9.54 15.66
C GLY A 125 21.56 -10.36 16.64
N ARG A 126 20.25 -10.52 16.37
CA ARG A 126 19.31 -11.22 17.25
C ARG A 126 18.41 -12.22 16.51
N GLN A 127 17.54 -12.89 17.27
CA GLN A 127 16.49 -13.74 16.71
C GLN A 127 15.41 -12.91 16.01
N GLU A 128 14.68 -13.57 15.13
CA GLU A 128 13.53 -13.05 14.41
C GLU A 128 12.36 -12.78 15.37
N ALA A 129 11.62 -11.70 15.16
CA ALA A 129 10.42 -11.36 15.92
C ALA A 129 9.18 -11.36 15.02
N GLU A 130 8.05 -11.85 15.52
CA GLU A 130 6.78 -11.78 14.80
C GLU A 130 6.18 -10.38 14.92
N ALA A 131 5.53 -9.93 13.85
CA ALA A 131 4.76 -8.69 13.80
C ALA A 131 3.39 -8.91 13.18
N LEU A 132 2.36 -8.45 13.87
CA LEU A 132 0.97 -8.53 13.47
C LEU A 132 0.48 -7.17 12.95
N ARG A 133 -0.32 -7.23 11.89
CA ARG A 133 -1.01 -6.06 11.35
C ARG A 133 -2.19 -5.72 12.24
N VAL A 134 -2.28 -4.48 12.69
CA VAL A 134 -3.42 -3.97 13.46
C VAL A 134 -4.06 -2.78 12.77
N TYR A 135 -5.37 -2.63 12.91
CA TYR A 135 -6.10 -1.44 12.43
C TYR A 135 -6.68 -0.70 13.62
N ARG A 136 -6.55 0.63 13.62
CA ARG A 136 -7.09 1.52 14.64
C ARG A 136 -7.99 2.53 13.96
N GLU A 137 -9.27 2.52 14.30
CA GLU A 137 -10.34 3.20 13.55
C GLU A 137 -10.07 4.66 13.18
N VAL A 138 -9.36 5.40 14.04
CA VAL A 138 -9.02 6.83 13.83
C VAL A 138 -7.59 7.03 13.32
N GLU A 139 -6.68 6.13 13.67
CA GLU A 139 -5.23 6.33 13.45
C GLU A 139 -4.73 5.62 12.18
N GLY A 140 -5.47 4.63 11.68
CA GLY A 140 -5.12 3.85 10.50
C GLY A 140 -4.43 2.52 10.83
N TRP A 141 -3.57 2.07 9.93
CA TRP A 141 -2.87 0.79 10.05
C TRP A 141 -1.62 0.92 10.93
N GLY A 142 -1.30 -0.13 11.65
CA GLY A 142 -0.11 -0.22 12.47
C GLY A 142 0.43 -1.63 12.58
N MET A 143 1.49 -1.77 13.37
CA MET A 143 2.02 -3.06 13.78
C MET A 143 2.08 -3.18 15.30
N GLN A 144 1.87 -4.40 15.77
CA GLN A 144 2.27 -4.88 17.09
C GLN A 144 3.27 -6.00 16.85
N ALA A 145 4.37 -6.00 17.59
CA ALA A 145 5.40 -7.02 17.47
C ALA A 145 5.61 -7.74 18.79
N ASP A 146 6.26 -8.89 18.73
CA ASP A 146 6.62 -9.68 19.91
C ASP A 146 7.54 -8.91 20.88
N PRO A 147 7.57 -9.28 22.18
CA PRO A 147 8.43 -8.64 23.18
C PRO A 147 9.92 -8.59 22.80
N GLU A 148 10.40 -9.57 22.03
CA GLU A 148 11.77 -9.65 21.52
C GLU A 148 12.14 -8.43 20.68
N PHE A 149 11.20 -7.94 19.85
CA PHE A 149 11.39 -6.74 19.05
C PHE A 149 11.50 -5.49 19.93
N TRP A 150 10.60 -5.33 20.90
CA TRP A 150 10.60 -4.16 21.79
C TRP A 150 11.82 -4.15 22.69
N SER A 151 12.20 -5.29 23.26
CA SER A 151 13.42 -5.43 24.05
C SER A 151 14.69 -5.14 23.24
N TRP A 152 14.74 -5.59 21.98
CA TRP A 152 15.83 -5.21 21.07
C TRP A 152 15.86 -3.70 20.86
N LEU A 153 14.73 -3.08 20.52
CA LEU A 153 14.64 -1.66 20.26
C LEU A 153 15.02 -0.82 21.49
N GLU A 154 14.49 -1.15 22.67
CA GLU A 154 14.82 -0.51 23.95
C GLU A 154 16.32 -0.60 24.27
N SER A 155 16.97 -1.74 23.96
CA SER A 155 18.41 -1.90 24.19
C SER A 155 19.28 -0.95 23.36
N LEU A 156 18.72 -0.38 22.29
CA LEU A 156 19.37 0.64 21.45
C LEU A 156 19.19 2.06 22.01
N ASN A 157 18.40 2.23 23.09
CA ASN A 157 18.06 3.52 23.68
C ASN A 157 17.55 4.53 22.63
N PRO A 158 16.37 4.28 22.03
CA PRO A 158 15.85 5.05 20.91
C PRO A 158 15.32 6.40 21.39
N HIS A 159 15.52 7.44 20.58
CA HIS A 159 14.98 8.78 20.81
C HIS A 159 13.94 9.14 19.74
N THR A 160 13.06 10.10 20.05
CA THR A 160 12.15 10.65 19.05
C THR A 160 12.92 11.18 17.85
N GLY A 161 12.56 10.69 16.66
CA GLY A 161 13.20 11.06 15.40
C GLY A 161 14.41 10.18 15.03
N ASP A 162 14.85 9.26 15.90
CA ASP A 162 15.56 8.06 15.44
C ASP A 162 14.58 7.20 14.63
N GLU A 163 15.10 6.22 13.89
CA GLU A 163 14.32 5.60 12.81
C GLU A 163 14.57 4.11 12.70
N LEU A 164 13.56 3.42 12.18
CA LEU A 164 13.66 2.04 11.74
C LEU A 164 13.68 2.00 10.21
N ILE A 165 14.63 1.27 9.66
CA ILE A 165 14.73 1.02 8.23
C ILE A 165 14.33 -0.43 7.97
N PHE A 166 13.21 -0.60 7.29
CA PHE A 166 12.70 -1.90 6.86
C PHE A 166 13.24 -2.22 5.48
N THR A 167 13.98 -3.31 5.35
CA THR A 167 14.46 -3.84 4.07
C THR A 167 13.73 -5.14 3.77
N VAL A 168 13.10 -5.23 2.60
CA VAL A 168 12.40 -6.44 2.18
C VAL A 168 13.42 -7.51 1.77
N VAL A 169 13.45 -8.62 2.51
CA VAL A 169 14.32 -9.77 2.23
C VAL A 169 13.60 -10.83 1.41
N ASN A 170 12.34 -11.13 1.76
CA ASN A 170 11.46 -12.00 0.98
C ASN A 170 9.99 -11.71 1.33
N ALA A 171 9.28 -11.00 0.47
CA ALA A 171 7.88 -10.62 0.75
C ALA A 171 6.87 -11.78 0.64
N GLU A 172 7.17 -12.88 -0.07
CA GLU A 172 6.28 -14.06 -0.10
C GLU A 172 6.35 -14.86 1.21
N GLU A 173 7.56 -14.98 1.75
CA GLU A 173 7.83 -15.60 3.05
C GLU A 173 7.62 -14.65 4.24
N ARG A 174 7.27 -13.39 3.98
CA ARG A 174 7.03 -12.35 4.99
C ARG A 174 8.27 -12.02 5.83
N ARG A 175 9.46 -12.05 5.23
CA ARG A 175 10.72 -11.79 5.94
C ARG A 175 11.30 -10.43 5.58
N TYR A 176 11.63 -9.66 6.62
CA TYR A 176 12.07 -8.28 6.51
C TYR A 176 13.23 -8.02 7.46
N ALA A 177 14.32 -7.46 6.98
CA ALA A 177 15.38 -6.99 7.85
C ALA A 177 15.01 -5.63 8.43
N VAL A 178 15.25 -5.44 9.73
CA VAL A 178 14.99 -4.18 10.42
C VAL A 178 16.28 -3.68 11.04
N ASN A 179 16.70 -2.50 10.58
CA ASN A 179 17.88 -1.82 11.09
C ASN A 179 17.46 -0.54 11.81
N PHE A 180 18.20 -0.19 12.86
CA PHE A 180 18.01 1.06 13.56
C PHE A 180 18.98 2.11 13.02
N ALA A 181 18.49 3.34 12.81
CA ALA A 181 19.29 4.46 12.34
C ALA A 181 19.12 5.66 13.27
N ARG A 182 20.24 6.26 13.70
CA ARG A 182 20.19 7.48 14.51
C ARG A 182 19.81 8.66 13.65
N LYS A 183 19.04 9.59 14.23
CA LYS A 183 18.76 10.87 13.58
C LYS A 183 20.04 11.62 13.17
N ALA A 184 21.05 11.58 14.02
CA ALA A 184 22.32 12.29 13.80
C ALA A 184 23.15 11.72 12.64
N GLU A 185 22.87 10.49 12.20
CA GLU A 185 23.56 9.80 11.11
C GLU A 185 22.85 9.99 9.76
N ARG A 186 21.71 10.70 9.75
CA ARG A 186 20.94 10.96 8.53
C ARG A 186 21.74 11.85 7.57
N ASP A 187 21.92 11.35 6.35
CA ASP A 187 22.34 12.18 5.22
C ASP A 187 21.13 12.96 4.67
N GLU A 188 20.85 14.11 5.29
CA GLU A 188 19.70 14.94 4.93
C GLU A 188 19.75 15.43 3.47
N HIS A 189 20.95 15.63 2.92
CA HIS A 189 21.09 16.04 1.52
C HIS A 189 20.65 14.91 0.59
N ARG A 190 21.15 13.68 0.82
CA ARG A 190 20.76 12.53 0.01
C ARG A 190 19.29 12.21 0.17
N ILE A 191 18.73 12.32 1.38
CA ILE A 191 17.30 12.12 1.62
C ILE A 191 16.47 13.16 0.87
N ALA A 192 16.88 14.43 0.86
CA ALA A 192 16.19 15.48 0.11
C ALA A 192 16.18 15.20 -1.41
N GLU A 193 17.31 14.75 -1.99
CA GLU A 193 17.36 14.32 -3.39
C GLU A 193 16.39 13.17 -3.67
N ARG A 194 16.35 12.16 -2.77
CA ARG A 194 15.42 11.04 -2.88
C ARG A 194 13.96 11.52 -2.81
N ASN A 195 13.63 12.39 -1.87
CA ASN A 195 12.28 12.94 -1.73
C ASN A 195 11.85 13.70 -2.99
N LEU A 196 12.75 14.48 -3.59
CA LEU A 196 12.46 15.19 -4.85
C LEU A 196 12.16 14.21 -5.99
N MET A 197 12.98 13.16 -6.15
CA MET A 197 12.75 12.12 -7.16
C MET A 197 11.42 11.39 -6.95
N ILE A 198 11.06 11.08 -5.71
CA ILE A 198 9.77 10.48 -5.37
C ILE A 198 8.63 11.46 -5.71
N GLY A 199 8.78 12.74 -5.36
CA GLY A 199 7.81 13.79 -5.71
C GLY A 199 7.57 13.87 -7.21
N ASP A 200 8.62 13.88 -8.03
CA ASP A 200 8.49 13.92 -9.50
C ASP A 200 7.72 12.71 -10.05
N GLN A 201 7.96 11.53 -9.48
CA GLN A 201 7.24 10.30 -9.84
C GLN A 201 5.78 10.34 -9.40
N MET A 202 5.49 10.85 -8.20
CA MET A 202 4.13 11.06 -7.70
C MET A 202 3.37 12.03 -8.61
N GLU A 203 3.99 13.14 -8.99
CA GLU A 203 3.39 14.11 -9.90
C GLU A 203 3.00 13.48 -11.23
N ALA A 204 3.87 12.64 -11.82
CA ALA A 204 3.56 11.93 -13.05
C ALA A 204 2.36 10.96 -12.88
N ILE A 205 2.30 10.22 -11.76
CA ILE A 205 1.19 9.31 -11.44
C ILE A 205 -0.13 10.07 -11.29
N LEU A 206 -0.11 11.17 -10.53
CA LEU A 206 -1.29 12.01 -10.28
C LEU A 206 -1.78 12.71 -11.56
N LYS A 207 -0.85 13.19 -12.41
CA LYS A 207 -1.20 13.78 -13.71
C LYS A 207 -1.96 12.81 -14.60
N ALA A 208 -1.57 11.53 -14.58
CA ALA A 208 -2.21 10.46 -15.36
C ALA A 208 -3.55 9.99 -14.74
N ALA A 209 -3.73 10.13 -13.43
CA ALA A 209 -4.98 9.78 -12.76
C ALA A 209 -6.09 10.81 -13.01
N HIS A 210 -5.74 12.07 -13.29
CA HIS A 210 -6.66 13.20 -13.47
C HIS A 210 -7.55 13.53 -12.26
N ASP A 211 -7.28 12.93 -11.10
CA ASP A 211 -8.05 13.10 -9.87
C ASP A 211 -7.15 12.81 -8.64
N ALA A 212 -7.69 13.01 -7.43
CA ALA A 212 -7.06 12.56 -6.20
C ALA A 212 -6.86 11.04 -6.19
N VAL A 213 -5.76 10.60 -5.58
CA VAL A 213 -5.38 9.19 -5.49
C VAL A 213 -5.21 8.80 -4.03
N ILE A 214 -5.76 7.66 -3.64
CA ILE A 214 -5.56 7.08 -2.31
C ILE A 214 -4.07 6.78 -2.09
N LEU A 215 -3.53 7.15 -0.93
CA LEU A 215 -2.11 7.08 -0.61
C LEU A 215 -1.55 5.66 -0.71
N SER A 216 -2.31 4.63 -0.33
CA SER A 216 -1.92 3.23 -0.52
C SER A 216 -1.82 2.84 -2.00
N SER A 217 -2.67 3.40 -2.86
CA SER A 217 -2.62 3.19 -4.32
C SER A 217 -1.45 3.94 -4.95
N LEU A 218 -1.05 5.08 -4.39
CA LEU A 218 0.16 5.78 -4.80
C LEU A 218 1.42 5.01 -4.38
N ALA A 219 1.49 4.58 -3.11
CA ALA A 219 2.58 3.81 -2.55
C ALA A 219 2.87 2.54 -3.37
N VAL A 220 1.83 1.74 -3.66
CA VAL A 220 1.99 0.49 -4.40
C VAL A 220 2.46 0.71 -5.85
N ARG A 221 2.07 1.83 -6.49
CA ARG A 221 2.56 2.20 -7.83
C ARG A 221 4.03 2.63 -7.80
N LEU A 222 4.44 3.41 -6.80
CA LEU A 222 5.84 3.80 -6.60
C LEU A 222 6.73 2.57 -6.34
N ILE A 223 6.26 1.61 -5.54
CA ILE A 223 6.92 0.31 -5.39
C ILE A 223 7.05 -0.40 -6.73
N GLY A 224 5.97 -0.42 -7.53
CA GLY A 224 5.95 -1.08 -8.83
C GLY A 224 7.00 -0.55 -9.82
N ILE A 225 7.23 0.76 -9.82
CA ILE A 225 8.26 1.40 -10.66
C ILE A 225 9.66 1.40 -10.03
N GLY A 226 9.83 0.78 -8.86
CA GLY A 226 11.14 0.58 -8.20
C GLY A 226 11.64 1.78 -7.40
N SER A 227 10.76 2.69 -6.99
CA SER A 227 11.10 3.95 -6.31
C SER A 227 11.83 3.77 -4.96
N TYR A 228 11.69 2.62 -4.30
CA TYR A 228 12.22 2.38 -2.96
C TYR A 228 13.46 1.46 -2.94
N ARG A 229 14.08 1.17 -4.08
CA ARG A 229 15.26 0.28 -4.16
C ARG A 229 16.60 0.95 -3.82
N ASP A 230 16.62 2.28 -3.71
CA ASP A 230 17.84 3.02 -3.36
C ASP A 230 18.36 2.59 -1.97
N PRO A 231 19.69 2.51 -1.76
CA PRO A 231 20.28 2.31 -0.43
C PRO A 231 19.82 3.30 0.63
N VAL A 232 19.54 4.54 0.23
CA VAL A 232 18.99 5.57 1.11
C VAL A 232 17.48 5.66 0.89
N PRO A 233 16.66 5.12 1.81
CA PRO A 233 15.22 5.25 1.70
C PRO A 233 14.81 6.72 1.87
N PRO A 234 13.80 7.18 1.11
CA PRO A 234 13.25 8.51 1.25
C PRO A 234 12.57 8.69 2.63
N ASP A 235 12.17 9.91 2.95
CA ASP A 235 11.24 10.14 4.04
C ASP A 235 9.88 9.48 3.71
N PRO A 236 9.03 9.22 4.73
CA PRO A 236 7.71 8.65 4.48
C PRO A 236 6.84 9.53 3.59
N LEU A 237 5.94 8.94 2.81
CA LEU A 237 5.16 9.65 1.79
C LEU A 237 4.38 10.83 2.36
N ARG A 238 3.75 10.67 3.53
CA ARG A 238 3.01 11.76 4.17
C ARG A 238 3.92 12.95 4.53
N VAL A 239 5.18 12.70 4.87
CA VAL A 239 6.18 13.76 5.11
C VAL A 239 6.58 14.46 3.81
N ILE A 240 6.77 13.70 2.72
CA ILE A 240 7.07 14.27 1.40
C ILE A 240 5.92 15.15 0.93
N ILE A 241 4.68 14.65 1.01
CA ILE A 241 3.46 15.37 0.62
C ILE A 241 3.33 16.67 1.42
N ALA A 242 3.51 16.62 2.75
CA ALA A 242 3.37 17.79 3.60
C ALA A 242 4.44 18.87 3.34
N ARG A 243 5.59 18.51 2.77
CA ARG A 243 6.72 19.42 2.52
C ARG A 243 6.82 19.93 1.09
N ASP A 244 6.14 19.30 0.15
CA ASP A 244 6.17 19.66 -1.27
C ASP A 244 4.86 20.33 -1.69
N SER A 245 4.95 21.62 -2.03
CA SER A 245 3.79 22.46 -2.36
C SER A 245 3.03 22.05 -3.61
N ARG A 246 3.57 21.11 -4.41
CA ARG A 246 2.84 20.54 -5.56
C ARG A 246 1.66 19.68 -5.13
N PHE A 247 1.69 19.13 -3.92
CA PHE A 247 0.70 18.19 -3.43
C PHE A 247 -0.21 18.83 -2.38
N VAL A 248 -1.43 18.31 -2.30
CA VAL A 248 -2.39 18.67 -1.26
C VAL A 248 -3.01 17.40 -0.69
N ASP A 249 -3.17 17.37 0.64
CA ASP A 249 -3.97 16.37 1.32
C ASP A 249 -5.45 16.62 1.00
N ALA A 250 -6.05 15.73 0.23
CA ALA A 250 -7.44 15.80 -0.19
C ALA A 250 -8.40 15.17 0.84
N GLY A 251 -7.89 14.78 2.02
CA GLY A 251 -8.62 14.09 3.07
C GLY A 251 -8.81 12.60 2.77
N LEU A 252 -9.21 11.83 3.80
CA LEU A 252 -9.49 10.39 3.68
C LEU A 252 -8.33 9.60 3.06
N ASP A 253 -7.09 9.93 3.44
CA ASP A 253 -5.86 9.38 2.88
C ASP A 253 -5.71 9.55 1.37
N MET A 254 -6.31 10.59 0.78
CA MET A 254 -6.15 10.93 -0.62
C MET A 254 -5.17 12.09 -0.80
N VAL A 255 -4.42 12.06 -1.90
CA VAL A 255 -3.51 13.13 -2.31
C VAL A 255 -3.85 13.56 -3.72
N ALA A 256 -3.81 14.87 -3.97
CA ALA A 256 -4.03 15.47 -5.28
C ALA A 256 -2.91 16.46 -5.64
N LEU A 257 -2.91 16.89 -6.90
CA LEU A 257 -2.09 18.03 -7.34
C LEU A 257 -2.78 19.34 -6.96
N ALA A 258 -2.03 20.23 -6.32
CA ALA A 258 -2.55 21.49 -5.82
C ALA A 258 -3.11 22.40 -6.93
N ASP A 259 -2.56 22.34 -8.15
CA ASP A 259 -3.01 23.14 -9.31
C ASP A 259 -4.31 22.63 -9.95
N ARG A 260 -4.75 21.41 -9.61
CA ARG A 260 -5.95 20.75 -10.18
C ARG A 260 -7.04 20.48 -9.15
N TRP A 261 -6.71 20.54 -7.87
CA TRP A 261 -7.67 20.29 -6.80
C TRP A 261 -8.39 21.58 -6.43
N ALA A 262 -9.66 21.69 -6.82
CA ALA A 262 -10.51 22.84 -6.47
C ALA A 262 -10.90 22.90 -4.98
N GLY A 263 -10.46 21.92 -4.17
CA GLY A 263 -10.93 21.71 -2.80
C GLY A 263 -12.29 21.00 -2.77
N TYR A 264 -12.70 20.56 -1.58
CA TYR A 264 -14.12 20.42 -1.31
C TYR A 264 -14.71 21.84 -1.30
N PRO A 265 -15.89 22.09 -1.92
CA PRO A 265 -16.56 23.37 -1.74
C PRO A 265 -16.71 23.63 -0.23
N PRO A 266 -16.41 24.85 0.25
CA PRO A 266 -16.45 25.19 1.68
C PRO A 266 -17.89 25.22 2.24
N GLU A 267 -18.88 24.80 1.45
CA GLU A 267 -20.24 24.69 1.94
C GLU A 267 -20.27 23.66 3.08
N PRO A 268 -20.69 24.06 4.29
CA PRO A 268 -20.86 23.09 5.36
C PRO A 268 -21.85 22.06 4.88
N VAL A 269 -21.45 20.78 4.91
CA VAL A 269 -22.37 19.66 4.74
C VAL A 269 -23.47 19.87 5.77
N ASP A 270 -24.66 20.27 5.31
CA ASP A 270 -25.80 20.47 6.20
C ASP A 270 -26.23 19.10 6.73
N VAL A 271 -25.66 18.73 7.88
CA VAL A 271 -25.93 17.46 8.55
C VAL A 271 -27.43 17.29 8.83
N ARG A 272 -28.20 18.40 8.89
CA ARG A 272 -29.66 18.36 9.05
C ARG A 272 -30.37 17.79 7.82
N ARG A 273 -29.83 17.95 6.61
CA ARG A 273 -30.35 17.31 5.39
C ARG A 273 -30.14 15.79 5.38
N LEU A 274 -29.08 15.30 6.02
CA LEU A 274 -28.79 13.87 6.11
C LEU A 274 -29.63 13.17 7.20
N VAL A 275 -30.00 13.88 8.27
CA VAL A 275 -30.82 13.34 9.36
C VAL A 275 -32.33 13.52 9.12
N GLY A 276 -32.74 14.51 8.32
CA GLY A 276 -34.16 14.80 8.03
C GLY A 276 -34.81 14.00 6.89
N ALA A 277 -34.08 13.12 6.19
CA ALA A 277 -34.61 12.32 5.08
C ALA A 277 -35.31 11.02 5.52
N THR A 278 -35.36 10.75 6.83
CA THR A 278 -36.19 9.70 7.43
C THR A 278 -37.23 10.38 8.31
N VAL A 279 -38.51 10.10 8.04
CA VAL A 279 -39.72 10.62 8.68
C VAL A 279 -40.31 11.88 8.03
N SER A 280 -40.84 11.72 6.81
CA SER A 280 -42.11 12.33 6.45
C SER A 280 -42.80 11.50 5.38
N GLY A 281 -43.81 10.72 5.79
CA GLY A 281 -44.56 9.85 4.90
C GLY A 281 -45.38 8.79 5.62
N ALA A 282 -46.11 9.14 6.68
CA ALA A 282 -47.24 8.36 7.19
C ALA A 282 -48.01 9.17 8.24
N ALA A 283 -48.81 10.14 7.81
CA ALA A 283 -49.92 10.67 8.58
C ALA A 283 -50.94 11.27 7.61
N GLY A 284 -52.11 10.64 7.52
CA GLY A 284 -53.27 11.16 6.80
C GLY A 284 -53.95 10.10 5.96
N GLU A 285 -54.87 9.34 6.56
CA GLU A 285 -56.26 9.15 6.10
C GLU A 285 -56.88 7.93 6.83
N GLU A 286 -57.39 8.19 8.03
CA GLU A 286 -58.59 7.52 8.54
C GLU A 286 -59.78 8.41 8.13
N GLU A 287 -60.68 7.92 7.26
CA GLU A 287 -62.13 8.08 7.39
C GLU A 287 -62.91 7.30 6.29
N GLU A 288 -63.97 6.63 6.74
CA GLU A 288 -65.17 6.15 6.00
C GLU A 288 -65.08 4.94 5.04
N LEU A 289 -65.32 3.73 5.57
CA LEU A 289 -66.56 2.91 5.43
C LEU A 289 -66.31 1.43 5.78
#